data_AF-A0A370GXG2-F1
#
_entry.id   AF-A0A370GXG2-F1
#
_cell.length_a   1.000
_cell.length_b   1.000
_cell.length_c   1.000
_cell.angle_alpha   90.00
_cell.angle_beta   90.00
_cell.angle_gamma   90.00
#
_symmetry.space_group_name_H-M   'P 1'
#
loop_
_entity.id
_entity.type
_entity.pdbx_description
1 polymer ?
#
loop_
_entity_poly.entity_id
_entity_poly.type
_entity_poly.pdbx_seq_one_letter_code
_entity_poly.pdbx_strand_id
1 'polypeptide(L)'
;MRVGSDGRGLAGPRHHGRRQRRRAALVLAFAVAFGTVLAGASPVSADRVPPATAETADSAAPSPLGGLVELVLERLNTADAVAAAKWATAARTGQPPVVDDPAREAEVYDSMAAAGGGLGLPEPWVRQVFYGQIEANKMVQRGLQTWWRFDPGSVPATPPDLSAVRPVIDRVNGEILRQLAAHRGELAGPECAERLAAAVFPVLTSGRADALHQAALVRASVVLCPAP
;
A
#
# COMPACT_ATOMS: atom_id res chain seq x y z
N MET A 1 51.63 -19.28 -57.94
CA MET A 1 51.82 -20.67 -58.38
C MET A 1 51.01 -21.56 -57.45
N ARG A 2 50.00 -22.27 -58.00
CA ARG A 2 49.18 -23.38 -57.46
C ARG A 2 48.31 -23.09 -56.20
N VAL A 3 46.98 -22.97 -56.34
CA VAL A 3 45.92 -24.02 -56.54
C VAL A 3 45.56 -24.65 -55.18
N GLY A 4 44.37 -24.38 -54.61
CA GLY A 4 43.07 -25.08 -54.85
C GLY A 4 42.73 -25.86 -53.56
N SER A 5 41.51 -26.13 -53.09
CA SER A 5 40.12 -26.12 -53.57
C SER A 5 39.21 -26.02 -52.32
N ASP A 6 38.15 -25.23 -52.30
CA ASP A 6 36.79 -25.51 -52.81
C ASP A 6 36.00 -26.58 -52.00
N GLY A 7 34.82 -26.18 -51.52
CA GLY A 7 33.93 -27.00 -50.69
C GLY A 7 32.56 -26.34 -50.43
N ARG A 8 31.86 -26.04 -51.52
CA ARG A 8 30.46 -25.56 -51.61
C ARG A 8 29.44 -26.55 -51.01
N GLY A 9 28.32 -26.00 -50.51
CA GLY A 9 27.01 -26.66 -50.42
C GLY A 9 25.98 -25.78 -49.70
N LEU A 10 25.29 -24.85 -50.38
CA LEU A 10 23.94 -25.00 -50.97
C LEU A 10 22.85 -25.33 -49.92
N ALA A 11 22.11 -24.34 -49.42
CA ALA A 11 20.84 -23.84 -49.97
C ALA A 11 19.63 -24.80 -49.77
N GLY A 12 18.59 -24.33 -49.07
CA GLY A 12 17.24 -24.90 -49.18
C GLY A 12 16.26 -24.46 -48.08
N PRO A 13 14.95 -24.32 -48.37
CA PRO A 13 14.11 -23.28 -47.78
C PRO A 13 13.04 -23.77 -46.78
N ARG A 14 12.39 -22.75 -46.20
CA ARG A 14 11.20 -22.75 -45.33
C ARG A 14 10.11 -23.73 -45.76
N HIS A 15 9.50 -24.42 -44.78
CA HIS A 15 8.14 -24.93 -44.90
C HIS A 15 7.24 -24.41 -43.77
N HIS A 16 6.19 -23.71 -44.18
CA HIS A 16 5.01 -23.38 -43.40
C HIS A 16 4.32 -24.64 -42.86
N GLY A 17 4.01 -24.63 -41.57
CA GLY A 17 3.15 -25.61 -40.91
C GLY A 17 2.02 -24.95 -40.14
N ARG A 18 1.12 -24.23 -40.83
CA ARG A 18 -0.23 -23.97 -40.29
C ARG A 18 -0.97 -25.32 -40.29
N ARG A 19 -1.27 -25.87 -39.11
CA ARG A 19 -2.37 -26.82 -38.95
C ARG A 19 -3.20 -26.47 -37.71
N GLN A 20 -4.17 -25.59 -37.93
CA GLN A 20 -5.43 -25.63 -37.19
C GLN A 20 -6.07 -27.00 -37.40
N ARG A 21 -6.30 -27.77 -36.33
CA ARG A 21 -7.32 -28.83 -36.33
C ARG A 21 -8.04 -28.89 -34.98
N ARG A 22 -9.23 -28.28 -35.01
CA ARG A 22 -10.53 -28.78 -34.53
C ARG A 22 -10.66 -29.23 -33.06
N ARG A 23 -11.55 -28.49 -32.39
CA ARG A 23 -12.36 -28.78 -31.20
C ARG A 23 -12.68 -30.28 -31.01
N ALA A 24 -12.56 -30.75 -29.77
CA ALA A 24 -13.42 -31.79 -29.22
C ALA A 24 -13.66 -31.46 -27.73
N ALA A 25 -14.88 -31.06 -27.42
CA ALA A 25 -15.38 -30.96 -26.06
C ALA A 25 -15.55 -32.38 -25.50
N LEU A 26 -15.09 -32.60 -24.28
CA LEU A 26 -15.44 -33.78 -23.49
C LEU A 26 -16.25 -33.28 -22.29
N VAL A 27 -17.56 -33.19 -22.53
CA VAL A 27 -18.59 -33.09 -21.49
C VAL A 27 -18.71 -34.49 -20.91
N LEU A 28 -18.26 -34.70 -19.67
CA LEU A 28 -18.63 -35.89 -18.91
C LEU A 28 -20.08 -35.73 -18.45
N ALA A 29 -20.96 -36.53 -19.05
CA ALA A 29 -22.32 -36.75 -18.59
C ALA A 29 -22.29 -37.56 -17.28
N PHE A 30 -22.80 -36.98 -16.20
CA PHE A 30 -23.19 -37.74 -15.00
C PHE A 30 -24.70 -38.00 -15.07
N ALA A 31 -25.05 -39.28 -15.10
CA ALA A 31 -26.42 -39.75 -15.13
C ALA A 31 -27.06 -39.75 -13.73
N VAL A 32 -28.21 -39.10 -13.67
CA VAL A 32 -29.38 -39.14 -12.78
C VAL A 32 -29.44 -40.20 -11.66
N ALA A 33 -29.78 -39.73 -10.45
CA ALA A 33 -30.75 -40.40 -9.59
C ALA A 33 -31.63 -39.33 -8.90
N PHE A 34 -32.77 -39.01 -9.49
CA PHE A 34 -33.80 -38.15 -8.88
C PHE A 34 -34.61 -38.99 -7.88
N GLY A 35 -34.29 -38.88 -6.60
CA GLY A 35 -35.16 -39.36 -5.52
C GLY A 35 -36.21 -38.29 -5.21
N THR A 36 -37.49 -38.58 -5.50
CA THR A 36 -38.62 -37.73 -5.13
C THR A 36 -38.86 -37.83 -3.62
N VAL A 37 -38.43 -36.83 -2.86
CA VAL A 37 -38.88 -36.62 -1.47
C VAL A 37 -40.02 -35.61 -1.50
N LEU A 38 -41.22 -36.08 -1.13
CA LEU A 38 -42.39 -35.22 -0.86
C LEU A 38 -42.10 -34.41 0.41
N ALA A 39 -41.67 -33.16 0.26
CA ALA A 39 -41.60 -32.20 1.35
C ALA A 39 -42.96 -31.49 1.48
N GLY A 40 -43.66 -31.73 2.58
CA GLY A 40 -44.84 -30.98 2.97
C GLY A 40 -44.46 -29.53 3.26
N ALA A 41 -44.93 -28.60 2.42
CA ALA A 41 -44.81 -27.18 2.68
C ALA A 41 -45.85 -26.78 3.74
N SER A 42 -45.38 -26.50 4.96
CA SER A 42 -46.17 -25.70 5.90
C SER A 42 -46.00 -24.23 5.53
N PRO A 43 -47.06 -23.40 5.52
CA PRO A 43 -46.91 -21.97 5.31
C PRO A 43 -46.22 -21.38 6.54
N VAL A 44 -44.99 -20.91 6.36
CA VAL A 44 -44.37 -19.99 7.33
C VAL A 44 -45.19 -18.71 7.31
N SER A 45 -45.92 -18.48 8.40
CA SER A 45 -46.47 -17.17 8.72
C SER A 45 -45.34 -16.15 8.65
N ALA A 46 -45.52 -15.15 7.79
CA ALA A 46 -44.66 -13.97 7.74
C ALA A 46 -44.83 -13.20 9.05
N ASP A 47 -44.07 -13.60 10.07
CA ASP A 47 -43.90 -12.77 11.25
C ASP A 47 -43.22 -11.48 10.80
N ARG A 48 -43.84 -10.35 11.15
CA ARG A 48 -43.33 -9.02 10.85
C ARG A 48 -41.94 -8.92 11.46
N VAL A 49 -40.91 -8.90 10.62
CA VAL A 49 -39.60 -8.36 10.98
C VAL A 49 -39.87 -6.92 11.45
N PRO A 50 -39.65 -6.59 12.74
CA PRO A 50 -39.77 -5.21 13.18
C PRO A 50 -38.81 -4.38 12.33
N PRO A 51 -39.19 -3.17 11.90
CA PRO A 51 -38.27 -2.32 11.16
C PRO A 51 -37.01 -2.17 12.02
N ALA A 52 -35.87 -2.58 11.48
CA ALA A 52 -34.59 -2.19 12.02
C ALA A 52 -34.67 -0.67 12.13
N THR A 53 -34.67 -0.17 13.37
CA THR A 53 -34.39 1.23 13.62
C THR A 53 -33.04 1.45 12.98
N ALA A 54 -33.04 2.09 11.81
CA ALA A 54 -31.88 2.80 11.34
C ALA A 54 -31.61 3.81 12.47
N GLU A 55 -30.73 3.43 13.39
CA GLU A 55 -29.88 4.42 14.03
C GLU A 55 -29.29 5.16 12.85
N THR A 56 -29.87 6.33 12.57
CA THR A 56 -29.17 7.42 11.94
C THR A 56 -27.78 7.36 12.54
N ALA A 57 -26.81 6.93 11.74
CA ALA A 57 -25.41 7.01 12.09
C ALA A 57 -25.25 8.44 12.59
N ASP A 58 -25.18 8.58 13.91
CA ASP A 58 -24.94 9.85 14.53
C ASP A 58 -23.75 10.40 13.78
N SER A 59 -23.83 11.68 13.40
CA SER A 59 -22.73 12.34 12.72
C SER A 59 -21.60 12.37 13.76
N ALA A 60 -20.88 11.25 13.86
CA ALA A 60 -19.96 10.97 14.94
C ALA A 60 -18.98 12.12 14.91
N ALA A 61 -18.84 12.78 16.07
CA ALA A 61 -17.93 13.89 16.21
C ALA A 61 -16.57 13.48 15.60
N PRO A 62 -15.92 14.34 14.79
CA PRO A 62 -14.67 14.01 14.14
C PRO A 62 -13.70 13.42 15.16
N SER A 63 -13.08 12.28 14.84
CA SER A 63 -12.15 11.63 15.77
C SER A 63 -11.07 12.64 16.17
N PRO A 64 -10.75 12.78 17.47
CA PRO A 64 -9.66 13.64 17.94
C PRO A 64 -8.32 13.30 17.29
N LEU A 65 -8.12 12.04 16.87
CA LEU A 65 -6.92 11.58 16.18
C LEU A 65 -6.92 11.88 14.67
N GLY A 66 -7.97 12.48 14.12
CA GLY A 66 -8.09 12.78 12.69
C GLY A 66 -6.94 13.65 12.17
N GLY A 67 -6.55 14.68 12.95
CA GLY A 67 -5.40 15.53 12.60
C GLY A 67 -4.08 14.76 12.51
N LEU A 68 -3.83 13.84 13.45
CA LEU A 68 -2.67 12.96 13.42
C LEU A 68 -2.65 12.07 12.18
N VAL A 69 -3.79 11.45 11.83
CA VAL A 69 -3.90 10.57 10.66
C VAL A 69 -3.67 11.33 9.35
N GLU A 70 -4.18 12.56 9.22
CA GLU A 70 -3.96 13.39 8.04
C GLU A 70 -2.47 13.71 7.84
N LEU A 71 -1.72 13.96 8.91
CA LEU A 71 -0.27 14.18 8.84
C LEU A 71 0.51 12.91 8.48
N VAL A 72 0.06 11.77 8.98
CA VAL A 72 0.61 10.47 8.59
C VAL A 72 0.38 10.21 7.11
N LEU A 73 -0.81 10.49 6.58
CA LEU A 73 -1.09 10.40 5.15
C LEU A 73 -0.23 11.39 4.36
N GLU A 74 -0.12 12.64 4.81
CA GLU A 74 0.70 13.65 4.14
C GLU A 74 2.17 13.24 4.06
N ARG A 75 2.72 12.70 5.16
CA ARG A 75 4.07 12.12 5.18
C ARG A 75 4.18 10.93 4.25
N LEU A 76 3.19 10.04 4.24
CA LEU A 76 3.17 8.86 3.39
C LEU A 76 3.21 9.23 1.90
N ASN A 77 2.43 10.23 1.49
CA ASN A 77 2.34 10.70 0.10
C ASN A 77 3.64 11.31 -0.44
N THR A 78 4.64 11.57 0.42
CA THR A 78 5.99 11.92 -0.05
C THR A 78 6.69 10.74 -0.74
N ALA A 79 6.21 9.51 -0.53
CA ALA A 79 6.75 8.29 -1.13
C ALA A 79 6.78 8.34 -2.66
N ASP A 80 5.77 8.93 -3.29
CA ASP A 80 5.64 9.05 -4.75
C ASP A 80 6.79 9.85 -5.35
N ALA A 81 7.04 11.02 -4.76
CA ALA A 81 8.14 11.89 -5.17
C ALA A 81 9.50 11.22 -4.92
N VAL A 82 9.67 10.55 -3.78
CA VAL A 82 10.90 9.81 -3.44
C VAL A 82 11.12 8.65 -4.42
N ALA A 83 10.07 7.89 -4.72
CA ALA A 83 10.12 6.79 -5.67
C ALA A 83 10.52 7.29 -7.06
N ALA A 84 9.89 8.36 -7.54
CA ALA A 84 10.15 8.93 -8.86
C ALA A 84 11.59 9.45 -8.98
N ALA A 85 12.10 10.16 -7.97
CA ALA A 85 13.47 10.65 -7.95
C ALA A 85 14.51 9.51 -7.93
N LYS A 86 14.25 8.46 -7.13
CA LYS A 86 15.11 7.26 -7.08
C LYS A 86 15.08 6.51 -8.41
N TRP A 87 13.91 6.39 -9.03
CA TRP A 87 13.75 5.76 -10.34
C TRP A 87 14.49 6.51 -11.44
N ALA A 88 14.38 7.85 -11.48
CA ALA A 88 15.11 8.66 -12.44
C ALA A 88 16.63 8.60 -12.25
N THR A 89 17.09 8.51 -11.00
CA THR A 89 18.50 8.28 -10.69
C THR A 89 18.95 6.90 -11.18
N ALA A 90 18.16 5.86 -10.93
CA ALA A 90 18.42 4.51 -11.42
C ALA A 90 18.53 4.45 -12.94
N ALA A 91 17.61 5.10 -13.67
CA ALA A 91 17.63 5.16 -15.14
C ALA A 91 18.90 5.82 -15.68
N ARG A 92 19.42 6.84 -14.98
CA ARG A 92 20.63 7.58 -15.36
C ARG A 92 21.92 6.83 -15.02
N THR A 93 21.97 6.12 -13.91
CA THR A 93 23.18 5.42 -13.44
C THR A 93 23.25 3.96 -13.88
N GLY A 94 22.14 3.39 -14.34
CA GLY A 94 22.02 1.97 -14.66
C GLY A 94 21.97 1.05 -13.42
N GLN A 95 21.93 1.62 -12.21
CA GLN A 95 21.82 0.88 -10.97
C GLN A 95 20.36 0.76 -10.51
N PRO A 96 19.97 -0.30 -9.80
CA PRO A 96 18.61 -0.41 -9.29
C PRO A 96 18.29 0.72 -8.28
N PRO A 97 17.03 1.18 -8.20
CA PRO A 97 16.64 2.19 -7.23
C PRO A 97 16.80 1.65 -5.80
N VAL A 98 17.57 2.35 -4.97
CA VAL A 98 17.84 1.97 -3.58
C VAL A 98 16.68 2.42 -2.70
N VAL A 99 15.87 1.48 -2.21
CA VAL A 99 14.76 1.78 -1.28
C VAL A 99 15.23 1.79 0.16
N ASP A 100 15.90 0.71 0.58
CA ASP A 100 16.40 0.53 1.94
C ASP A 100 17.77 1.19 2.12
N ASP A 101 17.90 1.98 3.20
CA ASP A 101 19.15 2.61 3.61
C ASP A 101 19.23 2.58 5.15
N PRO A 102 19.66 1.44 5.74
CA PRO A 102 19.60 1.26 7.19
C PRO A 102 20.37 2.31 8.00
N ALA A 103 21.48 2.83 7.44
CA ALA A 103 22.26 3.88 8.10
C ALA A 103 21.47 5.19 8.15
N ARG A 104 20.91 5.62 7.01
CA ARG A 104 20.06 6.82 6.95
C ARG A 104 18.77 6.66 7.77
N GLU A 105 18.17 5.49 7.76
CA GLU A 105 16.98 5.18 8.55
C GLU A 105 17.27 5.30 10.07
N ALA A 106 18.42 4.79 10.53
CA ALA A 106 18.85 4.93 11.91
C ALA A 106 19.01 6.40 12.33
N GLU A 107 19.62 7.25 11.48
CA GLU A 107 19.73 8.69 11.73
C GLU A 107 18.35 9.35 11.94
N VAL A 108 17.35 8.94 11.15
CA VAL A 108 15.98 9.46 11.29
C VAL A 108 15.37 9.02 12.63
N TYR A 109 15.54 7.74 13.02
CA TYR A 109 15.02 7.25 14.30
C TYR A 109 15.64 8.00 15.49
N ASP A 110 16.96 8.21 15.45
CA ASP A 110 17.69 8.90 16.52
C ASP A 110 17.29 10.38 16.61
N SER A 111 17.17 11.05 15.47
CA SER A 111 16.71 12.45 15.38
C SER A 111 15.29 12.61 15.92
N MET A 112 14.38 11.72 15.55
CA MET A 112 12.99 11.78 16.01
C MET A 112 12.86 11.43 17.49
N ALA A 113 13.60 10.45 17.98
CA ALA A 113 13.66 10.12 19.41
C ALA A 113 14.12 11.32 20.24
N ALA A 114 15.19 12.01 19.82
CA ALA A 114 15.68 13.21 20.49
C ALA A 114 14.65 14.35 20.48
N ALA A 115 14.02 14.62 19.33
CA ALA A 115 12.98 15.64 19.20
C ALA A 115 11.74 15.33 20.05
N GLY A 116 11.32 14.06 20.07
CA GLY A 116 10.20 13.60 20.89
C GLY A 116 10.49 13.67 22.40
N GLY A 117 11.73 13.42 22.81
CA GLY A 117 12.17 13.61 24.19
C GLY A 117 11.97 15.06 24.68
N GLY A 118 12.20 16.05 23.80
CA GLY A 118 11.91 17.46 24.08
C GLY A 118 10.42 17.77 24.31
N LEU A 119 9.53 16.86 23.92
CA LEU A 119 8.08 16.93 24.14
C LEU A 119 7.60 15.95 25.24
N GLY A 120 8.51 15.30 25.96
CA GLY A 120 8.19 14.34 27.02
C GLY A 120 7.66 12.99 26.53
N LEU A 121 7.89 12.65 25.24
CA LEU A 121 7.51 11.36 24.67
C LEU A 121 8.57 10.28 24.99
N PRO A 122 8.15 9.05 25.38
CA PRO A 122 9.06 7.92 25.54
C PRO A 122 9.81 7.58 24.24
N GLU A 123 11.14 7.48 24.30
CA GLU A 123 11.97 7.12 23.15
C GLU A 123 11.50 5.84 22.43
N PRO A 124 11.22 4.70 23.11
CA PRO A 124 10.80 3.49 22.42
C PRO A 124 9.54 3.68 21.58
N TRP A 125 8.58 4.48 22.07
CA TRP A 125 7.35 4.76 21.35
C TRP A 125 7.60 5.64 20.12
N VAL A 126 8.43 6.67 20.25
CA VAL A 126 8.79 7.52 19.10
C VAL A 126 9.51 6.71 18.02
N ARG A 127 10.48 5.86 18.41
CA ARG A 127 11.17 4.98 17.46
C ARG A 127 10.20 4.02 16.77
N GLN A 128 9.26 3.42 17.52
CA GLN A 128 8.22 2.55 16.96
C GLN A 128 7.38 3.28 15.90
N VAL A 129 6.91 4.50 16.22
CA VAL A 129 6.11 5.29 15.28
C VAL A 129 6.92 5.54 14.00
N PHE A 130 8.11 6.13 14.11
CA PHE A 130 8.88 6.51 12.92
C PHE A 130 9.42 5.31 12.14
N TYR A 131 9.67 4.18 12.79
CA TYR A 131 9.92 2.91 12.12
C TYR A 131 8.74 2.52 11.22
N GLY A 132 7.51 2.48 11.76
CA GLY A 132 6.33 2.13 10.96
C GLY A 132 6.04 3.15 9.84
N GLN A 133 6.32 4.44 10.08
CA GLN A 133 6.18 5.50 9.07
C GLN A 133 7.18 5.33 7.90
N ILE A 134 8.45 4.99 8.19
CA ILE A 134 9.45 4.71 7.14
C ILE A 134 9.08 3.42 6.39
N GLU A 135 8.71 2.38 7.11
CA GLU A 135 8.32 1.10 6.53
C GLU A 135 7.09 1.20 5.61
N ALA A 136 6.09 1.99 5.98
CA ALA A 136 4.94 2.28 5.12
C ALA A 136 5.33 3.07 3.87
N ASN A 137 6.22 4.06 4.00
CA ASN A 137 6.72 4.82 2.86
C ASN A 137 7.50 3.91 1.88
N LYS A 138 8.33 2.99 2.40
CA LYS A 138 9.04 1.98 1.59
C LYS A 138 8.09 1.02 0.89
N MET A 139 6.95 0.68 1.50
CA MET A 139 5.91 -0.12 0.84
C MET A 139 5.39 0.56 -0.44
N VAL A 140 5.05 1.85 -0.37
CA VAL A 140 4.61 2.62 -1.54
C VAL A 140 5.72 2.71 -2.59
N GLN A 141 6.95 3.05 -2.19
CA GLN A 141 8.09 3.11 -3.12
C GLN A 141 8.28 1.81 -3.90
N ARG A 142 8.28 0.65 -3.21
CA ARG A 142 8.43 -0.66 -3.86
C ARG A 142 7.24 -0.98 -4.77
N GLY A 143 6.02 -0.66 -4.35
CA GLY A 143 4.82 -0.84 -5.16
C GLY A 143 4.89 -0.07 -6.48
N LEU A 144 5.18 1.24 -6.41
CA LEU A 144 5.32 2.11 -7.59
C LEU A 144 6.45 1.65 -8.51
N GLN A 145 7.64 1.37 -7.96
CA GLN A 145 8.78 0.89 -8.76
C GLN A 145 8.49 -0.46 -9.43
N THR A 146 7.71 -1.34 -8.78
CA THR A 146 7.26 -2.59 -9.38
C THR A 146 6.28 -2.31 -10.51
N TRP A 147 5.31 -1.43 -10.29
CA TRP A 147 4.34 -1.03 -11.32
C TRP A 147 5.00 -0.42 -12.56
N TRP A 148 5.98 0.48 -12.38
CA TRP A 148 6.71 1.12 -13.48
C TRP A 148 7.54 0.16 -14.34
N ARG A 149 7.89 -1.02 -13.83
CA ARG A 149 8.50 -2.08 -14.64
C ARG A 149 7.50 -2.72 -15.60
N PHE A 150 6.22 -2.80 -15.21
CA PHE A 150 5.14 -3.33 -16.03
C PHE A 150 4.55 -2.29 -16.98
N ASP A 151 4.42 -1.04 -16.51
CA ASP A 151 3.91 0.09 -17.29
C ASP A 151 4.89 1.28 -17.22
N PRO A 152 5.93 1.31 -18.08
CA PRO A 152 6.88 2.41 -18.13
C PRO A 152 6.24 3.76 -18.50
N GLY A 153 5.07 3.77 -19.14
CA GLY A 153 4.35 5.00 -19.51
C GLY A 153 3.75 5.73 -18.32
N SER A 154 3.58 5.04 -17.17
CA SER A 154 3.06 5.62 -15.93
C SER A 154 4.12 6.26 -15.03
N VAL A 155 5.40 6.22 -15.43
CA VAL A 155 6.46 6.94 -14.71
C VAL A 155 6.25 8.44 -14.88
N PRO A 156 6.28 9.25 -13.81
CA PRO A 156 6.25 10.71 -13.94
C PRO A 156 7.36 11.23 -14.86
N ALA A 157 6.98 11.94 -15.92
CA ALA A 157 7.92 12.43 -16.94
C ALA A 157 8.97 13.40 -16.37
N THR A 158 8.60 14.16 -15.33
CA THR A 158 9.51 15.03 -14.58
C THR A 158 9.42 14.65 -13.11
N PRO A 159 10.40 13.90 -12.57
CA PRO A 159 10.40 13.56 -11.15
C PRO A 159 10.54 14.85 -10.31
N PRO A 160 9.84 14.95 -9.17
CA PRO A 160 9.97 16.10 -8.27
C PRO A 160 11.40 16.24 -7.73
N ASP A 161 11.82 17.48 -7.46
CA ASP A 161 13.07 17.73 -6.74
C ASP A 161 12.91 17.35 -5.26
N LEU A 162 13.77 16.46 -4.77
CA LEU A 162 13.79 16.06 -3.36
C LEU A 162 14.10 17.23 -2.43
N SER A 163 14.76 18.29 -2.91
CA SER A 163 14.96 19.50 -2.12
C SER A 163 13.62 20.15 -1.71
N ALA A 164 12.57 20.03 -2.53
CA ALA A 164 11.23 20.53 -2.23
C ALA A 164 10.42 19.59 -1.32
N VAL A 165 10.76 18.29 -1.31
CA VAL A 165 10.09 17.28 -0.46
C VAL A 165 10.59 17.35 0.99
N ARG A 166 11.87 17.65 1.19
CA ARG A 166 12.50 17.67 2.54
C ARG A 166 11.78 18.61 3.53
N PRO A 167 11.44 19.87 3.19
CA PRO A 167 10.69 20.74 4.10
C PRO A 167 9.33 20.20 4.49
N VAL A 168 8.65 19.48 3.58
CA VAL A 168 7.36 18.84 3.88
C VAL A 168 7.58 17.74 4.93
N ILE A 169 8.55 16.86 4.71
CA ILE A 169 8.92 15.79 5.65
C ILE A 169 9.26 16.35 7.03
N ASP A 170 10.11 17.37 7.08
CA ASP A 170 10.54 17.97 8.35
C ASP A 170 9.37 18.59 9.12
N ARG A 171 8.49 19.32 8.42
CA ARG A 171 7.28 19.87 9.03
C ARG A 171 6.35 18.78 9.57
N VAL A 172 6.00 17.78 8.75
CA VAL A 172 5.04 16.74 9.17
C VAL A 172 5.62 15.87 10.28
N ASN A 173 6.93 15.60 10.30
CA ASN A 173 7.57 14.90 11.40
C ASN A 173 7.39 15.64 12.73
N GLY A 174 7.64 16.96 12.74
CA GLY A 174 7.47 17.78 13.94
C GLY A 174 6.01 17.92 14.38
N GLU A 175 5.07 17.99 13.44
CA GLU A 175 3.64 18.01 13.76
C GLU A 175 3.13 16.66 14.28
N ILE A 176 3.56 15.53 13.68
CA ILE A 176 3.25 14.19 14.18
C ILE A 176 3.69 14.07 15.64
N LEU A 177 4.92 14.46 15.97
CA LEU A 177 5.41 14.45 17.35
C LEU A 177 4.55 15.30 18.30
N ARG A 178 4.13 16.50 17.87
CA ARG A 178 3.25 17.36 18.68
C ARG A 178 1.86 16.75 18.88
N GLN A 179 1.30 16.11 17.86
CA GLN A 179 0.03 15.38 17.94
C GLN A 179 0.14 14.14 18.86
N LEU A 180 1.24 13.39 18.79
CA LEU A 180 1.51 12.28 19.72
C LEU A 180 1.54 12.78 21.18
N ALA A 181 2.15 13.93 21.44
CA ALA A 181 2.20 14.52 22.77
C ALA A 181 0.82 15.02 23.22
N ALA A 182 0.08 15.70 22.35
CA ALA A 182 -1.24 16.25 22.65
C ALA A 182 -2.28 15.15 22.94
N HIS A 183 -2.23 14.04 22.21
CA HIS A 183 -3.19 12.93 22.33
C HIS A 183 -2.62 11.71 23.08
N ARG A 184 -1.56 11.91 23.88
CA ARG A 184 -0.88 10.81 24.59
C ARG A 184 -1.82 9.94 25.42
N GLY A 185 -2.77 10.57 26.12
CA GLY A 185 -3.75 9.83 26.95
C GLY A 185 -4.65 8.92 26.13
N GLU A 186 -5.08 9.36 24.95
CA GLU A 186 -5.91 8.57 24.04
C GLU A 186 -5.10 7.45 23.36
N LEU A 187 -3.88 7.76 22.95
CA LEU A 187 -3.00 6.82 22.25
C LEU A 187 -2.44 5.73 23.17
N ALA A 188 -2.23 6.03 24.46
CA ALA A 188 -1.79 5.05 25.46
C ALA A 188 -2.96 4.30 26.15
N GLY A 189 -4.21 4.67 25.85
CA GLY A 189 -5.40 4.06 26.42
C GLY A 189 -5.77 2.73 25.76
N PRO A 190 -6.59 1.89 26.43
CA PRO A 190 -7.03 0.60 25.89
C PRO A 190 -7.87 0.72 24.60
N GLU A 191 -8.50 1.88 24.37
CA GLU A 191 -9.34 2.17 23.21
C GLU A 191 -8.56 2.73 22.02
N CYS A 192 -7.22 2.82 22.09
CA CYS A 192 -6.41 3.44 21.04
C CYS A 192 -6.69 2.86 19.65
N ALA A 193 -6.77 1.53 19.53
CA ALA A 193 -7.00 0.86 18.26
C ALA A 193 -8.36 1.24 17.64
N GLU A 194 -9.41 1.34 18.45
CA GLU A 194 -10.75 1.73 18.00
C GLU A 194 -10.79 3.20 17.58
N ARG A 195 -10.25 4.10 18.42
CA ARG A 195 -10.18 5.54 18.12
C ARG A 195 -9.39 5.83 16.85
N LEU A 196 -8.31 5.08 16.65
CA LEU A 196 -7.49 5.22 15.46
C LEU A 196 -8.18 4.64 14.23
N ALA A 197 -8.87 3.50 14.33
CA ALA A 197 -9.68 2.99 13.24
C ALA A 197 -10.76 4.01 12.82
N ALA A 198 -11.44 4.63 13.78
CA ALA A 198 -12.41 5.70 13.52
C ALA A 198 -11.79 6.94 12.86
N ALA A 199 -10.51 7.25 13.11
CA ALA A 199 -9.78 8.34 12.45
C ALA A 199 -9.29 7.96 11.04
N VAL A 200 -8.91 6.70 10.82
CA VAL A 200 -8.39 6.20 9.53
C VAL A 200 -9.50 5.95 8.53
N PHE A 201 -10.66 5.43 8.97
CA PHE A 201 -11.75 5.02 8.08
C PHE A 201 -12.28 6.12 7.14
N PRO A 202 -12.49 7.38 7.58
CA PRO A 202 -12.87 8.47 6.69
C PRO A 202 -11.85 8.72 5.57
N VAL A 203 -10.55 8.59 5.89
CA VAL A 203 -9.48 8.76 4.89
C VAL A 203 -9.53 7.64 3.85
N LEU A 204 -9.71 6.39 4.29
CA LEU A 204 -9.82 5.23 3.38
C LEU A 204 -11.04 5.32 2.45
N THR A 205 -12.13 5.93 2.91
CA THR A 205 -13.38 6.03 2.14
C THR A 205 -13.54 7.34 1.36
N SER A 206 -12.65 8.30 1.57
CA SER A 206 -12.68 9.63 0.92
C SER A 206 -12.35 9.62 -0.58
N GLY A 207 -11.78 8.53 -1.11
CA GLY A 207 -11.25 8.47 -2.47
C GLY A 207 -9.94 9.23 -2.67
N ARG A 208 -9.32 9.77 -1.61
CA ARG A 208 -8.05 10.52 -1.66
C ARG A 208 -6.80 9.65 -1.77
N ALA A 209 -6.92 8.35 -1.56
CA ALA A 209 -5.83 7.39 -1.60
C ALA A 209 -6.25 6.14 -2.39
N ASP A 210 -5.37 5.66 -3.26
CA ASP A 210 -5.54 4.37 -3.94
C ASP A 210 -5.31 3.18 -2.98
N ALA A 211 -5.52 1.95 -3.47
CA ALA A 211 -5.39 0.74 -2.64
C ALA A 211 -3.97 0.55 -2.05
N LEU A 212 -2.92 0.96 -2.76
CA LEU A 212 -1.54 0.86 -2.28
C LEU A 212 -1.31 1.84 -1.12
N HIS A 213 -1.76 3.08 -1.28
CA HIS A 213 -1.67 4.12 -0.26
C HIS A 213 -2.56 3.83 0.94
N GLN A 214 -3.76 3.28 0.72
CA GLN A 214 -4.65 2.83 1.79
C GLN A 214 -4.00 1.73 2.65
N ALA A 215 -3.43 0.70 2.01
CA ALA A 215 -2.73 -0.37 2.73
C ALA A 215 -1.51 0.17 3.52
N ALA A 216 -0.74 1.07 2.91
CA ALA A 216 0.39 1.69 3.57
C ALA A 216 -0.03 2.63 4.72
N LEU A 217 -1.16 3.35 4.60
CA LEU A 217 -1.72 4.17 5.67
C LEU A 217 -2.13 3.32 6.87
N VAL A 218 -2.76 2.17 6.63
CA VAL A 218 -3.09 1.21 7.71
C VAL A 218 -1.80 0.76 8.42
N ARG A 219 -0.76 0.37 7.66
CA ARG A 219 0.55 0.00 8.24
C ARG A 219 1.18 1.13 9.04
N ALA A 220 1.10 2.37 8.55
CA ALA A 220 1.65 3.54 9.21
C ALA A 220 0.88 3.89 10.50
N SER A 221 -0.42 3.57 10.54
CA SER A 221 -1.31 3.92 11.64
C SER A 221 -1.22 2.93 12.79
N VAL A 222 -1.18 1.61 12.55
CA VAL A 222 -1.19 0.61 13.63
C VAL A 222 -0.05 0.75 14.64
N VAL A 223 1.06 1.39 14.26
CA VAL A 223 2.20 1.65 15.14
C VAL A 223 2.05 2.92 16.00
N LEU A 224 0.97 3.69 15.85
CA LEU A 224 0.71 4.90 16.64
C LEU A 224 0.29 4.57 18.07
N CYS A 225 -0.42 3.45 18.29
CA CYS A 225 -0.62 2.90 19.62
C CYS A 225 0.70 2.31 20.13
N PRO A 226 1.19 2.67 21.34
CA PRO A 226 2.39 2.05 21.91
C PRO A 226 2.27 0.52 21.96
N ALA A 227 3.35 -0.19 21.65
CA ALA A 227 3.41 -1.61 21.95
C ALA A 227 3.24 -1.85 23.47
N PRO A 228 2.57 -2.94 23.87
CA PRO A 228 2.39 -3.30 25.27
C PRO A 228 3.71 -3.60 25.99
#